data_AF-A0A3N7IQW4-F1
#
_entry.id   AF-A0A3N7IQW4-F1
#
_cell.length_a   1.000
_cell.length_b   1.000
_cell.length_c   1.000
_cell.angle_alpha   90.00
_cell.angle_beta   90.00
_cell.angle_gamma   90.00
#
_symmetry.space_group_name_H-M   'P 1'
#
loop_
_entity.id
_entity.type
_entity.pdbx_description
1 polymer ?
#
loop_
_entity_poly.entity_id
_entity_poly.type
_entity_poly.pdbx_seq_one_letter_code
_entity_poly.pdbx_strand_id
1 'polypeptide(L)' 'MYTLPLFVNQWQTWLIILVVVLVLFGATRLPALSKSLGQSVKIFRNEMKTDDDAKAAGTADGEASGPAKPVDGSTSDKS' A
#
# COMPACT_ATOMS: atom_id res chain seq x y z
N MET A 1 -39.32 -23.00 0.57
CA MET A 1 -38.31 -24.07 0.72
C MET A 1 -37.01 -23.67 0.02
N TYR A 2 -36.33 -22.59 0.49
CA TYR A 2 -34.97 -22.19 0.06
C TYR A 2 -34.32 -21.29 1.14
N THR A 3 -33.99 -21.85 2.30
CA THR A 3 -33.51 -21.08 3.47
C THR A 3 -32.11 -21.45 3.95
N LEU A 4 -31.25 -22.04 3.11
CA LEU A 4 -29.87 -22.32 3.53
C LEU A 4 -28.82 -22.00 2.46
N PRO A 5 -28.40 -20.73 2.37
CA PRO A 5 -27.04 -20.37 1.98
C PRO A 5 -26.28 -19.65 3.12
N LEU A 6 -26.65 -19.88 4.40
CA LEU A 6 -26.06 -19.18 5.55
C LEU A 6 -24.54 -19.36 5.70
N PHE A 7 -23.96 -20.41 5.12
CA PHE A 7 -22.51 -20.64 5.18
C PHE A 7 -21.74 -20.04 3.99
N VAL A 8 -22.37 -19.99 2.81
CA VAL A 8 -21.75 -19.43 1.59
C VAL A 8 -21.88 -17.89 1.57
N ASN A 9 -22.92 -17.34 2.19
CA ASN A 9 -23.17 -15.90 2.25
C ASN A 9 -22.18 -15.12 3.13
N GLN A 10 -21.49 -15.76 4.08
CA GLN A 10 -20.57 -15.04 4.97
C GLN A 10 -19.39 -14.45 4.19
N TRP A 11 -18.69 -15.29 3.42
CA TRP A 11 -17.64 -14.86 2.49
C TRP A 11 -18.15 -13.76 1.55
N GLN A 12 -19.36 -13.92 1.01
CA GLN A 12 -19.93 -12.98 0.05
C GLN A 12 -20.24 -11.64 0.71
N THR A 13 -20.66 -11.65 1.97
CA THR A 13 -20.93 -10.44 2.76
C THR A 13 -19.64 -9.65 2.97
N TRP A 14 -18.55 -10.32 3.35
CA TRP A 14 -17.22 -9.69 3.44
C TRP A 14 -16.76 -9.11 2.10
N LEU A 15 -17.03 -9.82 0.99
CA LEU A 15 -16.69 -9.37 -0.35
C LEU A 15 -17.51 -8.14 -0.77
N ILE A 16 -18.82 -8.11 -0.48
CA ILE A 16 -19.70 -6.97 -0.72
C ILE A 16 -19.24 -5.75 0.08
N ILE A 17 -18.90 -5.92 1.35
CA ILE A 17 -18.38 -4.83 2.20
C ILE A 17 -17.08 -4.28 1.60
N LEU A 18 -16.17 -5.15 1.18
CA LEU A 18 -14.92 -4.74 0.53
C LEU A 18 -15.19 -3.92 -0.74
N VAL A 19 -16.13 -4.36 -1.58
CA VAL A 19 -16.53 -3.63 -2.81
C VAL A 19 -17.11 -2.27 -2.47
N VAL A 20 -17.99 -2.17 -1.48
CA VAL A 20 -18.56 -0.88 -1.04
C VAL A 20 -17.46 0.07 -0.58
N VAL A 21 -16.50 -0.40 0.21
CA VAL A 21 -15.35 0.40 0.64
C VAL A 21 -14.50 0.83 -0.55
N LEU A 22 -14.22 -0.06 -1.52
CA LEU A 22 -13.52 0.30 -2.77
C LEU A 22 -14.25 1.38 -3.57
N VAL A 23 -15.59 1.35 -3.61
CA VAL A 23 -16.39 2.35 -4.32
C VAL A 23 -16.37 3.69 -3.60
N LEU A 24 -16.47 3.71 -2.26
CA LEU A 24 -16.42 4.94 -1.47
C LEU A 24 -15.02 5.55 -1.42
N PHE A 25 -13.98 4.72 -1.27
CA PHE A 25 -12.59 5.17 -1.22
C PHE A 25 -11.97 5.37 -2.61
N GLY A 26 -12.50 4.72 -3.63
CA GLY A 26 -12.00 4.75 -5.00
C GLY A 26 -10.77 3.86 -5.22
N ALA A 27 -10.49 3.56 -6.50
CA ALA A 27 -9.39 2.68 -6.93
C ALA A 27 -7.99 3.17 -6.51
N THR A 28 -7.82 4.46 -6.24
CA THR A 28 -6.50 5.06 -5.98
C THR A 28 -6.13 5.14 -4.50
N ARG A 29 -7.11 5.11 -3.57
CA ARG A 29 -6.83 5.37 -2.14
C ARG A 29 -6.49 4.12 -1.34
N LEU A 30 -7.06 2.97 -1.69
CA LEU A 30 -6.65 1.70 -1.09
C LEU A 30 -5.19 1.32 -1.38
N PRO A 31 -4.70 1.37 -2.64
CA PRO A 31 -3.30 1.08 -2.92
C PRO A 31 -2.33 2.12 -2.34
N ALA A 32 -2.74 3.40 -2.25
CA ALA A 32 -1.90 4.44 -1.65
C ALA A 32 -1.75 4.25 -0.12
N LEU A 33 -2.84 3.94 0.58
CA LEU A 33 -2.82 3.69 2.03
C LEU A 33 -2.14 2.38 2.38
N SER A 34 -2.32 1.33 1.57
CA SER A 34 -1.61 0.07 1.78
C SER A 34 -0.10 0.21 1.54
N LYS A 35 0.32 1.06 0.59
CA LYS A 35 1.74 1.33 0.35
C LYS A 35 2.38 2.09 1.50
N SER A 36 1.71 3.10 2.08
CA SER A 36 2.25 3.84 3.24
C SER A 36 2.25 3.01 4.53
N LEU A 37 1.16 2.30 4.84
CA LEU A 37 1.11 1.37 5.98
C LEU A 37 2.10 0.20 5.80
N GLY A 38 2.23 -0.30 4.58
CA GLY A 38 3.18 -1.35 4.22
C GLY A 38 4.64 -0.93 4.42
N GLN A 39 4.98 0.32 4.09
CA GLN A 39 6.32 0.86 4.37
C GLN A 39 6.59 0.95 5.88
N SER A 40 5.67 1.46 6.69
CA SER A 40 5.85 1.52 8.15
C SER A 40 6.02 0.13 8.77
N VAL A 41 5.21 -0.84 8.36
CA VAL A 41 5.31 -2.23 8.83
C VAL A 41 6.60 -2.90 8.33
N LYS A 42 7.06 -2.57 7.12
CA LYS A 42 8.32 -3.10 6.57
C LYS A 42 9.51 -2.59 7.36
N ILE A 43 9.58 -1.29 7.66
CA ILE A 43 10.65 -0.69 8.46
C ILE A 43 10.68 -1.31 9.86
N PHE A 44 9.52 -1.41 10.51
CA PHE A 44 9.39 -2.02 11.83
C PHE A 44 9.83 -3.50 11.84
N ARG A 45 9.41 -4.29 10.83
CA ARG A 45 9.87 -5.68 10.68
C ARG A 45 11.35 -5.78 10.32
N ASN A 46 11.91 -4.78 9.62
CA ASN A 46 13.29 -4.77 9.19
C ASN A 46 14.23 -4.44 10.34
N GLU A 47 13.87 -3.48 11.19
CA GLU A 47 14.62 -3.17 12.43
C GLU A 47 14.54 -4.36 13.40
N MET A 48 13.36 -4.92 13.64
CA MET A 48 13.24 -6.14 14.46
C MET A 48 14.07 -7.32 13.94
N LYS A 49 14.15 -7.48 12.61
CA LYS A 49 14.98 -8.53 12.00
C LYS A 49 16.46 -8.19 12.00
N THR A 50 16.83 -6.90 11.95
CA THR A 50 18.23 -6.50 11.96
C THR A 50 18.87 -6.68 13.33
N ASP A 51 18.08 -6.59 14.39
CA ASP A 51 18.50 -6.92 15.77
C ASP A 51 18.75 -8.43 15.94
N ASP A 52 18.00 -9.28 15.24
CA ASP A 52 18.18 -10.75 15.23
C ASP A 52 19.20 -11.27 14.18
N ASP A 53 19.41 -10.55 13.07
CA ASP A 53 20.12 -11.05 11.88
C ASP A 53 20.97 -9.93 11.23
N ALA A 54 22.03 -9.49 11.90
CA ALA A 54 22.95 -8.48 11.41
C ALA A 54 23.82 -8.98 10.23
N LYS A 55 23.25 -9.31 9.06
CA LYS A 55 24.05 -9.51 7.81
C LYS A 55 23.35 -9.47 6.44
N ALA A 56 22.07 -9.11 6.28
CA ALA A 56 21.45 -9.10 4.95
C ALA A 56 21.12 -7.67 4.48
N ALA A 57 22.15 -6.96 4.03
CA ALA A 57 22.06 -5.60 3.52
C ALA A 57 21.07 -5.46 2.35
N GLY A 58 20.15 -4.50 2.53
CA GLY A 58 19.65 -3.56 1.51
C GLY A 58 19.08 -4.14 0.23
N THR A 59 17.75 -4.20 0.12
CA THR A 59 17.02 -3.93 -1.13
C THR A 59 15.52 -3.74 -0.87
N ALA A 60 14.96 -2.87 -1.72
CA ALA A 60 13.56 -2.60 -1.98
C ALA A 60 12.96 -1.46 -1.17
N ASP A 61 13.39 -0.24 -1.49
CA ASP A 61 12.40 0.82 -1.65
C ASP A 61 12.59 1.54 -3.00
N GLY A 62 11.49 1.81 -3.68
CA GLY A 62 11.43 2.42 -5.01
C GLY A 62 10.96 1.45 -6.09
N GLU A 63 9.64 1.33 -6.28
CA GLU A 63 9.00 1.79 -7.53
C GLU A 63 7.46 1.71 -7.49
N ALA A 64 6.88 2.59 -8.30
CA ALA A 64 5.54 2.71 -8.89
C ALA A 64 4.42 3.40 -8.08
N SER A 65 3.77 4.48 -8.56
CA SER A 65 4.07 5.53 -9.56
C SER A 65 2.93 6.57 -9.51
N GLY A 66 3.19 7.82 -9.94
CA GLY A 66 2.17 8.83 -10.24
C GLY A 66 2.81 10.15 -10.75
N PRO A 67 2.69 10.52 -12.05
CA PRO A 67 3.59 11.48 -12.69
C PRO A 67 3.11 12.94 -12.56
N ALA A 68 4.04 13.86 -12.30
CA ALA A 68 3.84 15.30 -12.58
C ALA A 68 5.20 16.03 -12.74
N LYS A 69 5.60 16.16 -14.02
CA LYS A 69 6.41 17.22 -14.65
C LYS A 69 7.64 17.80 -13.94
N PRO A 70 8.84 17.71 -14.55
CA PRO A 70 9.91 18.67 -14.27
C PRO A 70 9.58 20.01 -14.95
N VAL A 71 9.45 21.06 -14.16
CA VAL A 71 9.52 22.47 -14.59
C VAL A 71 10.59 23.08 -13.70
N ASP A 72 11.83 23.09 -14.20
CA ASP A 72 12.46 24.25 -14.82
C ASP A 72 12.56 25.44 -13.84
N GLY A 73 13.80 25.70 -13.44
CA GLY A 73 14.20 26.71 -12.48
C GLY A 73 15.71 26.84 -12.50
N SER A 74 16.25 27.10 -13.69
CA SER A 74 17.62 27.55 -13.88
C SER A 74 17.82 28.89 -13.17
N THR A 75 18.60 28.86 -12.08
CA THR A 75 19.35 30.02 -11.56
C THR A 75 20.66 29.42 -11.04
N SER A 76 21.67 29.19 -11.89
CA SER A 76 22.58 30.23 -12.37
C SER A 76 22.82 31.28 -11.29
N ASP A 77 23.78 31.03 -10.39
CA ASP A 77 24.82 32.04 -10.19
C ASP A 77 26.03 31.41 -9.52
N LYS A 78 27.04 31.15 -10.35
CA LYS A 78 28.43 31.02 -9.95
C LYS A 78 29.07 32.32 -10.39
N SER A 79 29.37 33.21 -9.45
CA SER A 79 30.31 34.34 -9.59
C SER A 79 30.81 34.75 -8.23
#